data_AF-A0A6J4MNZ1-F1
#
_entry.id   AF-A0A6J4MNZ1-F1
#
_cell.length_a   1.000
_cell.length_b   1.000
_cell.length_c   1.000
_cell.angle_alpha   90.00
_cell.angle_beta   90.00
_cell.angle_gamma   90.00
#
_symmetry.space_group_name_H-M   'P 1'
#
loop_
_entity.id
_entity.type
_entity.pdbx_description
1 polymer ?
#
loop_
_entity_poly.entity_id
_entity_poly.type
_entity_poly.pdbx_seq_one_letter_code
_entity_poly.pdbx_strand_id
1 'polypeptide(L)'
;MPDMKTKIIAMIGFICLLTSVGGLAIAPAFAQGEQCFSATGQCISGRFRQFWEQNGGLAVFGFPITSSRDELNPDDGRTYHTQWFERARFELHPENQPPYDVLLGR
;
A
#
# COMPACT_ATOMS: atom_id res chain seq x y z
N MET A 1 33.44 -30.79 44.28
CA MET A 1 32.39 -31.83 44.24
C MET A 1 32.32 -32.43 45.64
N PRO A 2 31.15 -32.53 46.30
CA PRO A 2 29.89 -32.99 45.71
C PRO A 2 28.63 -32.15 46.03
N ASP A 3 27.61 -32.47 45.24
CA ASP A 3 26.20 -32.06 45.26
C ASP A 3 25.36 -33.06 46.10
N MET A 4 24.07 -32.71 46.30
CA MET A 4 22.91 -33.57 46.60
C MET A 4 22.37 -33.58 48.04
N LYS A 5 21.19 -32.94 48.24
CA LYS A 5 20.05 -33.47 49.02
C LYS A 5 18.80 -32.58 48.95
N THR A 6 17.81 -33.06 48.20
CA THR A 6 16.43 -33.30 48.66
C THR A 6 15.62 -32.14 49.27
N LYS A 7 14.51 -31.79 48.60
CA LYS A 7 13.15 -31.74 49.20
C LYS A 7 12.08 -31.43 48.15
N ILE A 8 11.34 -32.48 47.81
CA ILE A 8 9.97 -32.47 47.28
C ILE A 8 9.10 -31.64 48.23
N ILE A 9 8.16 -30.83 47.71
CA ILE A 9 6.76 -30.64 48.18
C ILE A 9 6.13 -29.39 47.54
N ALA A 10 4.96 -29.60 46.91
CA ALA A 10 3.88 -28.64 46.59
C ALA A 10 4.18 -27.56 45.52
N MET A 11 3.30 -27.11 44.65
CA MET A 11 1.84 -27.19 44.59
C MET A 11 1.42 -26.88 43.13
N ILE A 12 0.45 -27.64 42.63
CA ILE A 12 -0.65 -27.25 41.73
C ILE A 12 -0.57 -25.83 41.14
N GLY A 13 -0.66 -25.71 39.82
CA GLY A 13 -1.29 -24.53 39.24
C GLY A 13 -0.81 -24.15 37.85
N PHE A 14 -1.58 -24.58 36.85
CA PHE A 14 -1.82 -23.81 35.64
C PHE A 14 -0.62 -23.63 34.69
N ILE A 15 -0.44 -24.62 33.81
CA ILE A 15 0.15 -24.40 32.49
C ILE A 15 -0.77 -23.40 31.77
N CYS A 16 -0.46 -22.12 31.90
CA CYS A 16 -1.02 -21.07 31.06
C CYS A 16 -0.27 -21.14 29.73
N LEU A 17 -0.71 -22.06 28.87
CA LEU A 17 -0.32 -22.07 27.47
C LEU A 17 -0.86 -20.77 26.86
N LEU A 18 -0.04 -19.72 26.84
CA LEU A 18 -0.31 -18.48 26.12
C LEU A 18 -0.31 -18.79 24.63
N THR A 19 -1.41 -19.36 24.14
CA THR A 19 -1.76 -19.31 22.73
C THR A 19 -2.15 -17.86 22.44
N SER A 20 -1.15 -17.04 22.12
CA SER A 20 -1.38 -15.77 21.44
C SER A 20 -2.01 -16.08 20.09
N VAL A 21 -3.33 -16.23 20.06
CA VAL A 21 -4.12 -16.03 18.86
C VAL A 21 -4.01 -14.53 18.58
N GLY A 22 -2.91 -14.16 17.91
CA GLY A 22 -2.75 -12.83 17.34
C GLY A 22 -3.91 -12.63 16.39
N GLY A 23 -4.88 -11.81 16.79
CA GLY A 23 -5.98 -11.44 15.93
C GLY A 23 -5.41 -10.90 14.63
N LEU A 24 -5.77 -11.52 13.51
CA LEU A 24 -5.61 -10.92 12.20
C LEU A 24 -6.31 -9.56 12.27
N ALA A 25 -5.53 -8.48 12.39
CA ALA A 25 -6.01 -7.16 12.10
C ALA A 25 -6.33 -7.16 10.60
N ILE A 26 -7.60 -7.37 10.27
CA ILE A 26 -8.10 -7.14 8.91
C ILE A 26 -8.09 -5.62 8.75
N ALA A 27 -6.97 -5.07 8.30
CA ALA A 27 -6.95 -3.68 7.85
C ALA A 27 -7.90 -3.58 6.65
N PRO A 28 -8.90 -2.69 6.66
CA PRO A 28 -9.71 -2.48 5.47
C PRO A 28 -8.81 -1.98 4.33
N ALA A 29 -8.79 -2.72 3.23
CA ALA A 29 -8.09 -2.30 2.02
C ALA A 29 -8.83 -1.11 1.39
N PHE A 30 -8.25 0.07 1.59
CA PHE A 30 -8.40 1.34 0.90
C PHE A 30 -9.64 1.58 0.01
N ALA A 31 -10.73 2.03 0.63
CA ALA A 31 -11.66 2.94 -0.03
C ALA A 31 -11.24 4.40 0.27
N GLN A 32 -10.05 4.80 -0.20
CA GLN A 32 -9.78 6.24 -0.29
C GLN A 32 -10.66 6.74 -1.45
N GLY A 33 -11.63 7.59 -1.13
CA GLY A 33 -12.60 8.12 -2.10
C GLY A 33 -11.94 8.82 -3.29
N GLU A 34 -12.75 9.19 -4.27
CA GLU A 34 -12.27 10.00 -5.39
C GLU A 34 -12.00 11.45 -4.93
N GLN A 35 -10.93 12.06 -5.43
CA GLN A 35 -10.64 13.48 -5.29
C GLN A 35 -10.70 14.14 -6.67
N CYS A 36 -11.67 15.02 -6.86
CA CYS A 36 -11.88 15.77 -8.09
C CYS A 36 -11.34 17.20 -7.99
N PHE A 37 -10.78 17.71 -9.07
CA PHE A 37 -10.21 19.05 -9.15
C PHE A 37 -10.99 19.90 -10.15
N SER A 38 -11.59 20.99 -9.68
CA SER A 38 -12.33 21.92 -10.53
C SER A 38 -11.48 22.58 -11.61
N ALA A 39 -10.17 22.73 -11.36
CA ALA A 39 -9.21 23.33 -12.30
C ALA A 39 -9.12 22.59 -13.64
N THR A 40 -9.22 21.26 -13.63
CA THR A 40 -9.10 20.42 -14.83
C THR A 40 -10.35 19.58 -15.13
N GLY A 41 -11.30 19.55 -14.19
CA GLY A 41 -12.47 18.68 -14.24
C GLY A 41 -12.12 17.19 -14.11
N GLN A 42 -10.87 16.85 -13.76
CA GLN A 42 -10.40 15.48 -13.62
C GLN A 42 -10.37 15.07 -12.16
N CYS A 43 -10.44 13.76 -11.95
CA CYS A 43 -10.41 13.16 -10.63
C CYS A 43 -9.32 12.10 -10.51
N ILE A 44 -8.80 11.92 -9.30
CA ILE A 44 -7.87 10.84 -8.93
C ILE A 44 -8.52 9.96 -7.87
N SER A 45 -8.30 8.66 -7.98
CA SER A 45 -8.88 7.69 -7.04
C SER A 45 -7.92 6.52 -6.80
N GLY A 46 -8.29 5.65 -5.85
CA GLY A 46 -7.62 4.38 -5.61
C GLY A 46 -6.11 4.52 -5.39
N ARG A 47 -5.34 3.68 -6.08
CA ARG A 47 -3.88 3.60 -5.89
C ARG A 47 -3.15 4.84 -6.40
N PHE A 48 -3.61 5.46 -7.49
CA PHE A 48 -3.02 6.70 -8.00
C PHE A 48 -3.22 7.87 -7.05
N ARG A 49 -4.39 8.01 -6.43
CA ARG A 49 -4.60 9.01 -5.39
C ARG A 49 -3.65 8.81 -4.21
N GLN A 50 -3.54 7.58 -3.70
CA GLN A 50 -2.64 7.28 -2.59
C GLN A 50 -1.18 7.59 -2.92
N PHE A 51 -0.72 7.20 -4.11
CA PHE A 51 0.64 7.47 -4.55
C PHE A 51 0.88 8.98 -4.71
N TRP A 52 -0.05 9.70 -5.33
CA TRP A 52 0.01 11.16 -5.48
C TRP A 52 0.15 11.84 -4.11
N GLU A 53 -0.72 11.51 -3.14
CA GLU A 53 -0.72 12.09 -1.79
C GLU A 53 0.58 11.78 -1.03
N GLN A 54 1.08 10.55 -1.13
CA GLN A 54 2.27 10.10 -0.41
C GLN A 54 3.58 10.66 -0.99
N ASN A 55 3.61 11.05 -2.27
CA ASN A 55 4.82 11.47 -2.98
C ASN A 55 4.85 12.98 -3.30
N GLY A 56 4.13 13.80 -2.53
CA GLY A 56 4.20 15.28 -2.59
C GLY A 56 3.08 15.96 -3.37
N GLY A 57 2.15 15.19 -3.93
CA GLY A 57 0.89 15.64 -4.50
C GLY A 57 1.04 16.79 -5.49
N LEU A 58 0.26 17.85 -5.27
CA LEU A 58 0.13 18.98 -6.21
C LEU A 58 1.46 19.68 -6.48
N ALA A 59 2.32 19.81 -5.47
CA ALA A 59 3.60 20.48 -5.61
C ALA A 59 4.55 19.71 -6.54
N VAL A 60 4.49 18.37 -6.53
CA VAL A 60 5.39 17.51 -7.32
C VAL A 60 4.78 17.19 -8.67
N PHE A 61 3.56 16.65 -8.71
CA PHE A 61 2.97 16.11 -9.93
C PHE A 61 2.02 17.08 -10.64
N GLY A 62 1.48 18.04 -9.91
CA GLY A 62 0.44 18.94 -10.42
C GLY A 62 -0.94 18.30 -10.45
N PHE A 63 -1.85 18.95 -11.17
CA PHE A 63 -3.23 18.47 -11.36
C PHE A 63 -3.29 17.26 -12.30
N PRO A 64 -4.27 16.35 -12.13
CA PRO A 64 -4.60 15.38 -13.18
C PRO A 64 -5.13 16.12 -14.42
N ILE A 65 -4.64 15.74 -15.60
CA ILE A 65 -5.06 16.32 -16.89
C ILE A 65 -5.85 15.33 -17.75
N THR A 66 -5.93 14.07 -17.34
CA THR A 66 -6.81 13.05 -17.93
C THR A 66 -7.56 12.29 -16.86
N SER A 67 -8.60 11.55 -17.26
CA SER A 67 -9.10 10.41 -16.48
C SER A 67 -8.07 9.28 -16.52
N SER A 68 -8.15 8.35 -15.56
CA SER A 68 -7.36 7.13 -15.63
C SER A 68 -7.94 6.18 -16.69
N ARG A 69 -7.07 5.53 -17.47
CA ARG A 69 -7.44 4.64 -18.57
C ARG A 69 -6.26 3.74 -18.95
N ASP A 70 -6.55 2.65 -19.65
CA ASP A 70 -5.52 1.76 -20.15
C ASP A 70 -4.85 2.36 -21.40
N GLU A 71 -3.51 2.39 -21.41
CA GLU A 71 -2.70 2.93 -22.50
C GLU A 71 -1.57 1.97 -22.87
N LEU A 72 -1.28 1.88 -24.17
CA LEU A 72 -0.09 1.18 -24.67
C LEU A 72 1.14 2.04 -24.40
N ASN A 73 2.10 1.51 -23.65
CA ASN A 73 3.41 2.13 -23.50
C ASN A 73 4.27 1.81 -24.73
N PRO A 74 4.75 2.82 -25.46
CA PRO A 74 5.54 2.62 -26.69
C PRO A 74 6.95 2.10 -26.43
N ASP A 75 7.49 2.26 -25.21
CA ASP A 75 8.86 1.87 -24.88
C ASP A 75 9.01 0.35 -24.73
N ASP A 76 7.98 -0.34 -24.21
CA ASP A 76 7.99 -1.78 -23.97
C ASP A 76 6.86 -2.56 -24.66
N GLY A 77 5.91 -1.86 -25.28
CA GLY A 77 4.78 -2.45 -25.99
C GLY A 77 3.73 -3.08 -25.06
N ARG A 78 3.74 -2.79 -23.75
CA ARG A 78 2.76 -3.31 -22.78
C ARG A 78 1.67 -2.27 -22.52
N THR A 79 0.47 -2.76 -22.20
CA THR A 79 -0.63 -1.89 -21.77
C THR A 79 -0.62 -1.73 -20.26
N TYR A 80 -0.68 -0.49 -19.79
CA TYR A 80 -0.77 -0.16 -18.37
C TYR A 80 -2.00 0.70 -18.09
N HIS A 81 -2.64 0.46 -16.95
CA HIS A 81 -3.57 1.45 -16.41
C HIS A 81 -2.77 2.70 -16.09
N THR A 82 -3.16 3.83 -16.67
CA THR A 82 -2.37 5.06 -16.71
C THR A 82 -3.22 6.26 -16.34
N GLN A 83 -2.62 7.27 -15.71
CA GLN A 83 -3.20 8.61 -15.62
C GLN A 83 -2.13 9.68 -15.82
N TRP A 84 -2.47 10.71 -16.59
CA TRP A 84 -1.58 11.84 -16.83
C TRP A 84 -1.85 12.98 -15.86
N PHE A 85 -0.76 13.55 -15.36
CA PHE A 85 -0.70 14.74 -14.54
C PHE A 85 0.13 15.81 -15.25
N GLU A 86 0.03 17.05 -14.80
CA GLU A 86 0.79 18.17 -15.40
C GLU A 86 2.31 17.91 -15.49
N ARG A 87 2.87 17.11 -14.57
CA ARG A 87 4.33 16.89 -14.48
C ARG A 87 4.75 15.43 -14.44
N ALA A 88 3.81 14.49 -14.59
CA ALA A 88 4.12 13.06 -14.56
C ALA A 88 3.04 12.23 -15.24
N ARG A 89 3.44 11.06 -15.72
CA ARG A 89 2.55 9.98 -16.14
C ARG A 89 2.66 8.86 -15.13
N PHE A 90 1.55 8.47 -14.51
CA PHE A 90 1.54 7.33 -13.59
C PHE A 90 1.14 6.08 -14.35
N GLU A 91 1.86 4.99 -14.12
CA GLU A 91 1.56 3.65 -14.62
C GLU A 91 1.36 2.70 -13.43
N LEU A 92 0.30 1.90 -13.45
CA LEU A 92 0.05 0.86 -12.45
C LEU A 92 0.70 -0.46 -12.89
N HIS A 93 1.59 -0.97 -12.04
CA HIS A 93 2.32 -2.24 -12.20
C HIS A 93 1.93 -3.21 -11.06
N PRO A 94 0.78 -3.91 -11.18
CA PRO A 94 0.29 -4.82 -10.13
C PRO A 94 1.21 -6.03 -9.90
N GLU A 95 2.16 -6.29 -10.79
CA GLU A 95 3.22 -7.28 -10.60
C GLU A 95 4.22 -6.90 -9.48
N ASN A 96 4.33 -5.60 -9.16
CA ASN A 96 5.20 -5.11 -8.11
C ASN A 96 4.44 -4.99 -6.78
N GLN A 97 5.15 -5.16 -5.66
CA GLN A 97 4.58 -4.91 -4.35
C GLN A 97 4.57 -3.40 -4.03
N PRO A 98 3.54 -2.87 -3.37
CA PRO A 98 3.57 -1.51 -2.84
C PRO A 98 4.81 -1.29 -1.96
N PRO A 99 5.46 -0.10 -2.03
CA PRO A 99 5.01 1.10 -2.73
C PRO A 99 5.46 1.23 -4.20
N TYR A 100 6.05 0.19 -4.79
CA TYR A 100 6.68 0.22 -6.12
C TYR A 100 5.74 -0.21 -7.27
N ASP A 101 4.45 -0.32 -6.96
CA ASP A 101 3.36 -0.70 -7.86
C ASP A 101 2.84 0.48 -8.70
N VAL A 102 3.30 1.70 -8.44
CA VAL A 102 3.08 2.87 -9.31
C VAL A 102 4.44 3.40 -9.75
N LEU A 103 4.66 3.41 -11.06
CA LEU A 103 5.88 3.93 -11.68
C LEU A 103 5.58 5.21 -12.46
N LEU A 104 6.62 6.03 -12.63
CA LEU A 104 6.56 7.23 -13.47
C LEU A 104 6.95 6.83 -14.89
N GLY A 105 5.95 6.78 -15.77
CA GLY A 105 6.15 6.57 -17.19
C GLY A 105 6.81 7.79 -17.85
N ARG A 106 7.52 7.55 -18.95
CA ARG A 106 8.03 8.60 -19.84
C ARG A 106 6.96 9.06 -20.82
#